data_AF-A0AA38RCJ0-F1
#
_entry.id   AF-A0AA38RCJ0-F1
#
_cell.length_a   1.000
_cell.length_b   1.000
_cell.length_c   1.000
_cell.angle_alpha   90.00
_cell.angle_beta   90.00
_cell.angle_gamma   90.00
#
_symmetry.space_group_name_H-M   'P 1'
#
loop_
_entity.id
_entity.type
_entity.pdbx_description
1 polymer ?
#
loop_
_entity_poly.entity_id
_entity_poly.type
_entity_poly.pdbx_seq_one_letter_code
_entity_poly.pdbx_strand_id
1 'polypeptide(L)'
;MAFDAICDKGSYEHISNVLVASNGGGHIDMVDPPKDQSWMFPDSVKMTRTFVSAAYGVPDKFNTEEQAAADCEFAYMFYRYLSHLLAEGKFQPHPHEVLADGLDGIIDGIRELYNGKVSAKKLIARVTPSA
;
A
#
# COMPACT_ATOMS: atom_id res chain seq x y z
N MET A 1 0.82 -0.30 -17.97
CA MET A 1 1.07 0.23 -16.61
C MET A 1 1.28 -0.94 -15.68
N ALA A 2 2.20 -0.84 -14.73
CA ALA A 2 2.41 -1.82 -13.67
C ALA A 2 2.34 -1.09 -12.32
N PHE A 3 1.62 -1.66 -11.35
CA PHE A 3 1.59 -1.16 -9.98
C PHE A 3 2.50 -2.04 -9.11
N ASP A 4 3.58 -1.45 -8.61
CA ASP A 4 4.52 -2.12 -7.71
C ASP A 4 4.14 -1.84 -6.26
N ALA A 5 3.40 -2.77 -5.67
CA ALA A 5 3.06 -2.75 -4.25
C ALA A 5 4.12 -3.45 -3.37
N ILE A 6 5.14 -4.08 -3.97
CA ILE A 6 6.19 -4.80 -3.25
C ILE A 6 7.33 -3.86 -2.90
N CYS A 7 7.78 -3.04 -3.86
CA CYS A 7 8.80 -2.00 -3.69
C CYS A 7 10.08 -2.51 -2.99
N ASP A 8 10.46 -3.77 -3.23
CA ASP A 8 11.55 -4.43 -2.53
C ASP A 8 12.34 -5.33 -3.50
N LYS A 9 13.58 -5.66 -3.12
CA LYS A 9 14.47 -6.60 -3.83
C LYS A 9 14.61 -6.32 -5.34
N GLY A 10 14.65 -5.04 -5.73
CA GLY A 10 14.83 -4.65 -7.13
C GLY A 10 13.60 -4.87 -8.02
N SER A 11 12.39 -5.00 -7.44
CA SER A 11 11.14 -5.15 -8.19
C SER A 11 11.00 -4.12 -9.33
N TYR A 12 11.38 -2.87 -9.07
CA TYR A 12 11.36 -1.78 -10.05
C TYR A 12 12.25 -2.02 -11.27
N GLU A 13 13.41 -2.67 -11.13
CA GLU A 13 14.31 -3.00 -12.23
C GLU A 13 13.68 -4.08 -13.11
N HIS A 14 13.20 -5.16 -12.48
CA HIS A 14 12.54 -6.25 -13.19
C HIS A 14 11.28 -5.78 -13.93
N ILE A 15 10.45 -4.96 -13.28
CA ILE A 15 9.26 -4.39 -13.90
C ILE A 15 9.65 -3.47 -15.06
N SER A 16 10.66 -2.62 -14.89
CA SER A 16 11.14 -1.74 -15.98
C SER A 16 11.62 -2.55 -17.18
N ASN A 17 12.39 -3.62 -16.96
CA ASN A 17 12.84 -4.52 -18.02
C ASN A 17 11.67 -5.16 -18.77
N VAL A 18 10.63 -5.60 -18.06
CA VAL A 18 9.42 -6.18 -18.68
C VAL A 18 8.66 -5.13 -19.49
N LEU A 19 8.50 -3.91 -18.96
CA LEU A 19 7.81 -2.82 -19.67
C LEU A 19 8.54 -2.46 -20.98
N VAL A 20 9.86 -2.30 -20.92
CA VAL A 20 10.70 -2.03 -22.09
C VAL A 20 10.62 -3.18 -23.10
N ALA A 21 10.80 -4.42 -22.66
CA ALA A 21 10.80 -5.57 -23.56
C ALA A 21 9.44 -5.82 -24.22
N SER A 22 8.34 -5.55 -23.50
CA SER A 22 6.99 -5.86 -23.98
C SER A 22 6.43 -4.78 -24.90
N ASN A 23 6.65 -3.50 -24.58
CA ASN A 23 5.99 -2.37 -25.24
C ASN A 23 6.95 -1.24 -25.65
N GLY A 24 8.26 -1.45 -25.57
CA GLY A 24 9.27 -0.40 -25.78
C GLY A 24 9.35 0.63 -24.65
N GLY A 25 8.57 0.46 -23.58
CA GLY A 25 8.45 1.40 -22.47
C GLY A 25 7.14 1.22 -21.71
N GLY A 26 6.83 2.14 -20.80
CA GLY A 26 5.55 2.11 -20.10
C GLY A 26 5.49 3.02 -18.89
N HIS A 27 4.60 2.66 -17.96
CA HIS A 27 4.33 3.40 -16.73
C HIS A 27 4.43 2.43 -15.57
N ILE A 28 5.29 2.72 -14.60
CA ILE A 28 5.32 2.07 -13.29
C ILE A 28 4.80 3.04 -12.22
N ASP A 29 3.82 2.60 -11.43
CA ASP A 29 3.37 3.31 -10.24
C ASP A 29 3.85 2.54 -9.01
N MET A 30 4.38 3.22 -8.00
CA MET A 30 5.02 2.60 -6.84
C MET A 30 4.48 3.17 -5.54
N VAL A 31 4.45 2.37 -4.48
CA VAL A 31 4.18 2.89 -3.12
C VAL A 31 5.43 3.52 -2.52
N ASP A 32 6.57 2.85 -2.65
CA ASP A 32 7.87 3.29 -2.16
C ASP A 32 8.92 3.27 -3.29
N PRO A 33 9.30 4.45 -3.83
CA PRO A 33 10.32 4.53 -4.85
C PRO A 33 11.70 4.02 -4.38
N PRO A 34 12.61 3.67 -5.32
CA PRO A 34 13.92 3.13 -4.98
C PRO A 34 14.71 4.04 -4.05
N LYS A 35 15.34 3.45 -3.02
CA LYS A 35 16.25 4.18 -2.11
C LYS A 35 17.64 4.37 -2.71
N ASP A 36 18.00 3.52 -3.68
CA ASP A 36 19.26 3.64 -4.42
C ASP A 36 19.23 4.90 -5.28
N GLN A 37 20.05 5.89 -4.91
CA GLN A 37 20.15 7.16 -5.62
C GLN A 37 20.88 7.05 -6.95
N SER A 38 21.58 5.94 -7.21
CA SER A 38 22.23 5.69 -8.49
C SER A 38 21.27 5.11 -9.54
N TRP A 39 20.09 4.65 -9.11
CA TRP A 39 19.10 4.10 -10.01
C TRP A 39 18.51 5.19 -10.92
N MET A 40 18.50 4.89 -12.22
CA MET A 40 17.86 5.70 -13.25
C MET A 40 16.86 4.82 -13.99
N PHE A 41 15.60 5.24 -14.02
CA PHE A 41 14.61 4.58 -14.86
C PHE A 41 14.96 4.78 -16.34
N PRO A 42 14.72 3.78 -17.21
CA PRO A 42 14.84 3.98 -18.66
C PRO A 42 13.98 5.16 -19.13
N ASP A 43 14.45 5.94 -20.10
CA ASP A 43 13.73 7.13 -20.61
C ASP A 43 12.30 6.83 -21.08
N SER A 44 12.06 5.60 -21.56
CA SER A 44 10.74 5.15 -22.01
C SER A 44 9.83 4.65 -20.89
N VAL A 45 10.29 4.67 -19.63
CA VAL A 45 9.53 4.26 -18.45
C VAL A 45 9.23 5.47 -17.58
N LYS A 46 7.95 5.85 -17.51
CA LYS A 46 7.46 6.87 -16.59
C LYS A 46 7.23 6.26 -15.21
N MET A 47 7.76 6.91 -14.17
CA MET A 47 7.48 6.56 -12.77
C MET A 47 6.50 7.56 -12.14
N THR A 48 5.53 7.05 -11.39
CA THR A 48 4.70 7.83 -10.44
C THR A 48 4.65 7.13 -9.09
N ARG A 49 4.12 7.84 -8.08
CA ARG A 49 3.96 7.31 -6.73
C ARG A 49 2.51 7.41 -6.27
N THR A 50 1.99 6.32 -5.72
CA THR A 50 0.78 6.33 -4.90
C THR A 50 1.19 6.38 -3.43
N PHE A 51 0.90 7.49 -2.73
CA PHE A 51 1.29 7.65 -1.33
C PHE A 51 0.13 8.09 -0.44
N VAL A 52 0.12 7.57 0.80
CA VAL A 52 -0.98 7.76 1.74
C VAL A 52 -1.25 9.23 2.07
N SER A 53 -0.25 10.11 2.01
CA SER A 53 -0.43 11.53 2.30
C SER A 53 -1.41 12.21 1.33
N ALA A 54 -1.42 11.79 0.06
CA ALA A 54 -2.28 12.35 -0.97
C ALA A 54 -3.77 12.06 -0.71
N ALA A 55 -4.08 10.92 -0.07
CA ALA A 55 -5.45 10.61 0.39
C ALA A 55 -5.98 11.62 1.44
N TYR A 56 -5.08 12.42 2.04
CA TYR A 56 -5.39 13.52 2.96
C TYR A 56 -5.16 14.90 2.35
N GLY A 57 -4.97 14.99 1.03
CA GLY A 57 -4.72 16.26 0.32
C GLY A 57 -3.32 16.83 0.54
N VAL A 58 -2.39 16.04 1.08
CA VAL A 58 -1.03 16.48 1.38
C VAL A 58 -0.09 15.99 0.27
N PRO A 59 0.46 16.89 -0.57
CA PRO A 59 1.39 16.49 -1.63
C PRO A 59 2.72 16.01 -1.04
N ASP A 60 3.43 15.20 -1.82
CA ASP A 60 4.81 14.82 -1.60
C ASP A 60 5.70 15.28 -2.77
N LYS A 61 6.95 14.85 -2.81
CA LYS A 61 7.90 15.26 -3.86
C LYS A 61 7.61 14.69 -5.25
N PHE A 62 6.63 13.77 -5.38
CA PHE A 62 6.29 13.05 -6.60
C PHE A 62 4.91 13.42 -7.17
N ASN A 63 4.15 14.27 -6.49
CA ASN A 63 2.88 14.79 -6.99
C ASN A 63 2.71 16.29 -6.72
N THR A 64 1.74 16.90 -7.40
CA THR A 64 1.38 18.32 -7.23
C THR A 64 0.30 18.50 -6.18
N GLU A 65 0.10 19.74 -5.72
CA GLU A 65 -1.04 20.10 -4.85
C GLU A 65 -2.38 19.74 -5.50
N GLU A 66 -2.53 19.99 -6.81
CA GLU A 66 -3.74 19.66 -7.56
C GLU A 66 -3.99 18.14 -7.60
N GLN A 67 -2.93 17.35 -7.82
CA GLN A 67 -3.04 15.90 -7.80
C GLN A 67 -3.40 15.37 -6.40
N ALA A 68 -2.76 15.88 -5.35
CA ALA A 68 -3.09 15.50 -3.97
C ALA A 68 -4.53 15.89 -3.59
N ALA A 69 -5.02 17.04 -4.03
CA ALA A 69 -6.42 17.44 -3.82
C ALA A 69 -7.39 16.48 -4.54
N ALA A 70 -7.09 16.08 -5.77
CA ALA A 70 -7.89 15.10 -6.50
C ALA A 70 -7.88 13.71 -5.81
N ASP A 71 -6.72 13.27 -5.31
CA ASP A 71 -6.57 12.02 -4.57
C ASP A 71 -7.36 12.04 -3.25
N CYS A 72 -7.43 13.19 -2.57
CA CYS A 72 -8.23 13.39 -1.37
C CYS A 72 -9.73 13.22 -1.64
N GLU A 73 -10.24 13.85 -2.70
CA GLU A 73 -11.65 13.70 -3.11
C GLU A 73 -11.97 12.26 -3.51
N PHE A 74 -11.06 11.61 -4.24
CA PHE A 74 -11.18 10.18 -4.57
C PHE A 74 -11.22 9.32 -3.30
N ALA A 75 -10.29 9.51 -2.37
CA ALA A 75 -10.23 8.74 -1.12
C ALA A 75 -11.48 8.93 -0.26
N TYR A 76 -12.01 10.16 -0.17
CA TYR A 76 -13.24 10.48 0.54
C TYR A 76 -14.41 9.63 0.05
N MET A 77 -14.58 9.52 -1.28
CA MET A 77 -15.63 8.73 -1.90
C MET A 77 -15.36 7.23 -1.80
N PHE A 78 -14.12 6.81 -2.08
CA PHE A 78 -13.73 5.41 -2.10
C PHE A 78 -13.87 4.73 -0.73
N TYR A 79 -13.47 5.39 0.36
CA TYR A 79 -13.61 4.84 1.71
C TYR A 79 -15.07 4.68 2.14
N ARG A 80 -15.96 5.60 1.73
CA ARG A 80 -17.40 5.48 1.99
C ARG A 80 -18.02 4.34 1.19
N TYR A 81 -17.63 4.23 -0.07
CA TYR A 81 -18.09 3.14 -0.92
C TYR A 81 -17.63 1.77 -0.37
N LEU A 82 -16.36 1.62 0.01
CA LEU A 82 -15.86 0.40 0.65
C LEU A 82 -16.60 0.09 1.96
N SER A 83 -16.84 1.09 2.80
CA SER A 83 -17.60 0.92 4.05
C SER A 83 -19.03 0.46 3.79
N HIS A 84 -19.66 0.97 2.73
CA HIS A 84 -20.98 0.53 2.30
C HIS A 84 -20.96 -0.93 1.83
N LEU A 85 -19.99 -1.32 1.00
CA LEU A 85 -19.83 -2.71 0.56
C LEU A 85 -19.56 -3.69 1.72
N LEU A 86 -18.82 -3.25 2.75
CA LEU A 86 -18.62 -4.01 3.99
C LEU A 86 -19.94 -4.20 4.74
N ALA A 87 -20.73 -3.13 4.90
CA ALA A 87 -22.01 -3.18 5.59
C ALA A 87 -23.03 -4.08 4.86
N GLU A 88 -22.99 -4.13 3.52
CA GLU A 88 -23.83 -5.03 2.72
C GLU A 88 -23.29 -6.46 2.63
N GLY A 89 -22.10 -6.75 3.16
CA GLY A 89 -21.44 -8.06 3.07
C GLY A 89 -20.94 -8.42 1.67
N LYS A 90 -20.93 -7.47 0.73
CA LYS A 90 -20.40 -7.64 -0.64
C LYS A 90 -18.88 -7.57 -0.70
N PHE A 91 -18.26 -7.01 0.33
CA PHE A 91 -16.84 -7.05 0.58
C PHE A 91 -16.61 -7.64 1.97
N GLN A 92 -15.64 -8.54 2.11
CA GLN A 92 -15.32 -9.19 3.37
C GLN A 92 -13.90 -8.82 3.80
N PRO A 93 -13.65 -8.66 5.10
CA PRO A 93 -12.30 -8.45 5.59
C PRO A 93 -11.44 -9.68 5.28
N HIS A 94 -10.14 -9.46 5.19
CA HIS A 94 -9.17 -10.55 5.14
C HIS A 94 -9.35 -11.49 6.34
N PRO A 95 -9.05 -12.81 6.21
CA PRO A 95 -8.98 -13.70 7.36
C PRO A 95 -8.17 -13.08 8.50
N HIS A 96 -8.68 -13.17 9.71
CA HIS A 96 -8.09 -12.52 10.87
C HIS A 96 -8.21 -13.36 12.13
N GLU A 97 -7.30 -13.11 13.06
CA GLU A 97 -7.27 -13.67 14.40
C GLU A 97 -7.26 -12.52 15.40
N VAL A 98 -8.18 -12.55 16.36
CA VAL A 98 -8.20 -11.59 17.44
C VAL A 98 -7.26 -12.07 18.54
N LEU A 99 -6.30 -11.23 18.93
CA LEU A 99 -5.35 -11.53 20.00
C LEU A 99 -6.11 -11.67 21.33
N ALA A 100 -5.79 -12.71 22.10
CA ALA A 100 -6.45 -13.02 23.37
C ALA A 100 -6.31 -11.87 24.40
N ASP A 101 -5.13 -11.26 24.46
CA ASP A 101 -4.80 -10.22 25.45
C ASP A 101 -4.98 -8.79 24.92
N GLY A 102 -5.75 -8.62 23.83
CA GLY A 102 -6.04 -7.30 23.26
C GLY A 102 -4.75 -6.52 22.93
N LEU A 103 -4.59 -5.32 23.52
CA LEU A 103 -3.41 -4.48 23.32
C LEU A 103 -2.13 -5.08 23.92
N ASP A 104 -2.23 -5.80 25.04
CA ASP A 104 -1.06 -6.40 25.71
C ASP A 104 -0.44 -7.51 24.85
N GLY A 105 -1.25 -8.15 23.99
CA GLY A 105 -0.80 -9.17 23.04
C GLY A 105 -0.04 -8.64 21.82
N ILE A 106 0.07 -7.32 21.62
CA ILE A 106 0.69 -6.73 20.41
C ILE A 106 2.16 -7.14 20.28
N ILE A 107 2.91 -7.12 21.39
CA ILE A 107 4.36 -7.42 21.38
C ILE A 107 4.59 -8.84 20.88
N ASP A 108 3.83 -9.80 21.38
CA ASP A 108 3.93 -11.20 20.98
C ASP A 108 3.43 -11.40 19.55
N GLY A 109 2.32 -10.76 19.17
CA GLY A 109 1.80 -10.80 17.80
C GLY A 109 2.81 -10.29 16.76
N ILE A 110 3.49 -9.18 17.05
CA ILE A 110 4.57 -8.65 16.19
C ILE A 110 5.74 -9.63 16.12
N ARG A 111 6.12 -10.26 17.25
CA ARG A 111 7.20 -11.25 17.28
C ARG A 111 6.88 -12.48 16.41
N GLU A 112 5.64 -12.97 16.48
CA GLU A 112 5.20 -14.10 15.66
C GLU A 112 5.13 -13.74 14.16
N LEU A 113 4.72 -12.51 13.83
CA LEU A 113 4.78 -11.97 12.46
C LEU A 113 6.22 -11.91 11.95
N TYR A 114 7.14 -11.36 12.74
CA TYR A 114 8.57 -11.28 12.40
C TYR A 114 9.19 -12.66 12.19
N ASN A 115 8.84 -13.64 13.02
CA ASN A 115 9.30 -15.03 12.91
C ASN A 115 8.62 -15.82 11.77
N GLY A 116 7.77 -15.19 10.96
CA GLY A 116 7.11 -15.83 9.82
C GLY A 116 6.02 -16.86 10.20
N LYS A 117 5.51 -16.81 11.42
CA LYS A 117 4.48 -17.76 11.91
C LYS A 117 3.06 -17.32 11.63
N VAL A 118 2.87 -16.07 11.20
CA VAL A 118 1.58 -15.53 10.77
C VAL A 118 1.51 -15.62 9.25
N SER A 119 0.64 -16.48 8.72
CA SER A 119 0.46 -16.66 7.29
C SER A 119 -1.00 -16.52 6.90
N ALA A 120 -1.25 -15.82 5.79
CA ALA A 120 -2.57 -15.62 5.20
C ALA A 120 -3.65 -15.14 6.19
N LYS A 121 -3.26 -14.38 7.23
CA LYS A 121 -4.19 -13.75 8.17
C LYS A 121 -3.65 -12.45 8.75
N LYS A 122 -4.54 -11.62 9.28
CA LYS A 122 -4.22 -10.42 10.07
C LYS A 122 -4.40 -10.70 11.56
N LEU A 123 -3.44 -10.26 12.38
CA LEU A 123 -3.59 -10.24 13.83
C LEU A 123 -4.29 -8.93 14.23
N ILE A 124 -5.33 -9.02 15.06
CA ILE A 124 -6.15 -7.89 15.48
C ILE A 124 -6.12 -7.77 17.00
N ALA A 125 -5.53 -6.68 17.49
CA ALA A 125 -5.65 -6.29 18.89
C ALA A 125 -6.97 -5.54 19.08
N ARG A 126 -7.88 -6.07 19.90
CA ARG A 126 -9.11 -5.35 20.27
C ARG A 126 -8.82 -4.40 21.42
N VAL A 127 -9.21 -3.15 21.27
CA VAL A 127 -9.21 -2.19 22.38
C VAL A 127 -10.44 -2.49 23.24
N THR A 128 -10.22 -2.93 24.48
CA THR A 128 -11.27 -2.96 25.50
C THR A 128 -11.34 -1.57 26.14
N PRO A 129 -12.51 -0.95 26.29
CA PRO A 129 -12.63 0.24 27.13
C PRO A 129 -12.09 -0.08 28.52
N SER A 130 -11.30 0.82 29.11
CA SER A 130 -11.02 0.78 30.54
C SER A 130 -12.36 0.81 31.29
N ALA A 131 -12.55 -0.14 32.22
CA ALA A 131 -13.73 -0.21 33.06
C ALA A 131 -13.94 1.06 33.90
#